data_AF-A0A1H7HYE4-F1
#
_entry.id   AF-A0A1H7HYE4-F1
#
_cell.length_a   1.000
_cell.length_b   1.000
_cell.length_c   1.000
_cell.angle_alpha   90.00
_cell.angle_beta   90.00
_cell.angle_gamma   90.00
#
_symmetry.space_group_name_H-M   'P 1'
#
loop_
_entity.id
_entity.type
_entity.pdbx_description
1 polymer ?
#
loop_
_entity_poly.entity_id
_entity_poly.type
_entity_poly.pdbx_seq_one_letter_code
_entity_poly.pdbx_strand_id
1 'polypeptide(L)'
;MFDFFTRKIPNPTNLIDFLNSTELGGWNYKDALSLNDTEIEKATLEQLLSNPSDVADGVVQVEMVFSNIFFGIFDNLVIKYRDDQSVQLMFYTTTDDPELVQSFFKQLKPCLGGGYIADHKFASFNEHDQIAKLAQGQAFSESDELFHSWLKDNFSFTLNYRIDPRQQLLFIVKSKPEKVVDYSIRTNGTLLSILTHDLNTILKQEALNTEIKSENGQVKYVDYAFELSPSELGIFDVVKIRIFDSVKSINENIQIHVIYFSKYEADTAKVITLCDRIIDIYGPDNFGDTELQPHEWDMIDNSEFWTGRTWWLNKAHGIYDVQNKTQTMLYEVRLGIEHDEGFSLHIVAFQNMLFYHGLMNSNLD
;
A
#
# COMPACT_ATOMS: atom_id res chain seq x y z
N MET A 1 6.02 0.85 51.32
CA MET A 1 6.39 -0.20 50.37
C MET A 1 5.40 -0.13 49.22
N PHE A 2 5.69 0.75 48.26
CA PHE A 2 5.22 0.78 46.87
C PHE A 2 6.10 1.86 46.24
N ASP A 3 7.31 1.46 45.86
CA ASP A 3 8.21 2.29 45.07
C ASP A 3 7.55 2.50 43.71
N PHE A 4 6.97 3.67 43.52
CA PHE A 4 6.79 4.26 42.20
C PHE A 4 8.20 4.52 41.65
N PHE A 5 8.79 3.51 41.01
CA PHE A 5 9.85 3.76 40.06
C PHE A 5 9.22 4.54 38.89
N THR A 6 9.20 5.86 39.02
CA THR A 6 9.26 6.74 37.85
C THR A 6 10.52 6.32 37.10
N ARG A 7 10.38 5.47 36.08
CA ARG A 7 11.38 5.36 35.04
C ARG A 7 11.57 6.78 34.53
N LYS A 8 12.64 7.44 34.96
CA LYS A 8 13.17 8.62 34.27
C LYS A 8 13.40 8.15 32.84
N ILE A 9 12.50 8.53 31.94
CA ILE A 9 12.72 8.41 30.50
C ILE A 9 14.00 9.23 30.25
N PRO A 10 15.12 8.62 29.79
CA PRO A 10 16.29 9.38 29.40
C PRO A 10 15.90 10.32 28.25
N ASN A 11 16.36 11.57 28.23
CA ASN A 11 16.17 12.50 27.11
C ASN A 11 16.51 11.81 25.77
N PRO A 12 15.56 11.40 24.91
CA PRO A 12 15.93 10.66 23.72
C PRO A 12 16.16 11.63 22.56
N THR A 13 17.36 12.19 22.45
CA THR A 13 17.89 12.66 21.15
C THR A 13 18.75 11.59 20.47
N ASN A 14 18.86 10.40 21.06
CA ASN A 14 19.55 9.25 20.49
C ASN A 14 18.62 8.48 19.53
N LEU A 15 19.14 8.12 18.36
CA LEU A 15 18.42 7.36 17.34
C LEU A 15 17.86 6.04 17.85
N ILE A 16 18.65 5.28 18.61
CA ILE A 16 18.26 3.95 19.11
C ILE A 16 17.07 4.08 20.07
N ASP A 17 17.11 5.03 20.99
CA ASP A 17 16.03 5.25 21.95
C ASP A 17 14.75 5.72 21.24
N PHE A 18 14.90 6.60 20.24
CA PHE A 18 13.79 7.02 19.41
C PHE A 18 13.17 5.85 18.62
N LEU A 19 13.98 5.00 17.98
CA LEU A 19 13.49 3.82 17.27
C LEU A 19 12.80 2.83 18.23
N ASN A 20 13.36 2.59 19.41
CA ASN A 20 12.75 1.73 20.42
C ASN A 20 11.43 2.31 20.95
N SER A 21 11.29 3.64 20.99
CA SER A 21 10.04 4.27 21.42
C SER A 21 8.86 3.91 20.51
N THR A 22 9.11 3.64 19.21
CA THR A 22 8.05 3.29 18.25
C THR A 22 7.35 1.96 18.55
N GLU A 23 7.93 1.13 19.42
CA GLU A 23 7.32 -0.13 19.88
C GLU A 23 6.37 0.07 21.09
N LEU A 24 6.30 1.29 21.64
CA LEU A 24 5.49 1.58 22.82
C LEU A 24 4.05 1.93 22.40
N GLY A 25 3.06 1.29 23.04
CA GLY A 25 1.65 1.65 22.84
C GLY A 25 1.37 3.10 23.24
N GLY A 26 0.65 3.83 22.37
CA GLY A 26 0.35 5.26 22.57
C GLY A 26 1.54 6.18 22.27
N TRP A 27 2.37 5.81 21.29
CA TRP A 27 3.56 6.56 20.90
C TRP A 27 3.29 8.04 20.68
N ASN A 28 4.14 8.88 21.29
CA ASN A 28 4.13 10.33 21.16
C ASN A 28 5.52 10.80 20.74
N TYR A 29 5.64 11.35 19.53
CA TYR A 29 6.92 11.81 19.01
C TYR A 29 7.51 12.96 19.83
N LYS A 30 6.68 13.82 20.46
CA LYS A 30 7.18 14.93 21.27
C LYS A 30 7.96 14.40 22.47
N ASP A 31 7.40 13.41 23.16
CA ASP A 31 8.07 12.75 24.29
C ASP A 31 9.30 11.98 23.81
N ALA A 32 9.18 11.26 22.68
CA ALA A 32 10.26 10.49 22.09
C ALA A 32 11.45 11.34 21.61
N LEU A 33 11.24 12.63 21.32
CA LEU A 33 12.26 13.57 20.88
C LEU A 33 12.61 14.63 21.94
N SER A 34 11.98 14.58 23.12
CA SER A 34 12.09 15.62 24.16
C SER A 34 11.77 17.04 23.67
N LEU A 35 10.77 17.17 22.80
CA LEU A 35 10.35 18.46 22.24
C LEU A 35 9.41 19.20 23.17
N ASN A 36 9.66 20.49 23.37
CA ASN A 36 8.75 21.39 24.05
C ASN A 36 7.89 22.14 23.03
N ASP A 37 6.64 22.43 23.38
CA ASP A 37 5.72 23.17 22.51
C ASP A 37 6.25 24.57 22.10
N THR A 38 7.15 25.15 22.89
CA THR A 38 7.78 26.45 22.60
C THR A 38 8.82 26.39 21.47
N GLU A 39 9.32 25.20 21.14
CA GLU A 39 10.30 24.96 20.07
C GLU A 39 9.62 24.63 18.73
N ILE A 40 8.29 24.49 18.75
CA ILE A 40 7.49 24.05 17.61
C ILE A 40 6.80 25.25 16.98
N GLU A 41 7.18 25.54 15.75
CA GLU A 41 6.50 26.50 14.89
C GLU A 41 5.38 25.80 14.12
N LYS A 42 4.25 26.49 13.90
CA LYS A 42 3.13 25.98 13.11
C LYS A 42 3.04 26.73 11.80
N ALA A 43 2.92 26.01 10.69
CA ALA A 43 2.60 26.62 9.42
C ALA A 43 1.21 27.25 9.49
N THR A 44 1.07 28.42 8.89
CA THR A 44 -0.23 29.06 8.70
C THR A 44 -1.05 28.31 7.65
N LEU A 45 -2.37 28.49 7.66
CA LEU A 45 -3.24 27.93 6.63
C LEU A 45 -2.84 28.41 5.22
N GLU A 46 -2.41 29.67 5.08
CA GLU A 46 -1.95 30.21 3.80
C GLU A 46 -0.69 29.49 3.29
N GLN A 47 0.27 29.22 4.18
CA GLN A 47 1.47 28.44 3.85
C GLN A 47 1.12 27.00 3.44
N LEU A 48 0.20 26.35 4.15
CA LEU A 48 -0.29 25.01 3.80
C LEU A 48 -0.92 25.02 2.39
N LEU A 49 -1.84 25.96 2.13
CA LEU A 49 -2.53 26.07 0.83
C LEU A 49 -1.60 26.47 -0.31
N SER A 50 -0.45 27.10 0.00
CA SER A 50 0.57 27.45 -0.99
C SER A 50 1.42 26.28 -1.47
N ASN A 51 1.27 25.08 -0.86
CA ASN A 51 1.94 23.86 -1.29
C ASN A 51 0.92 22.84 -1.84
N PRO A 52 0.65 22.84 -3.16
CA PRO A 52 -0.35 21.95 -3.77
C PRO A 52 -0.11 20.47 -3.50
N SER A 53 1.16 20.05 -3.39
CA SER A 53 1.50 18.66 -3.08
C SER A 53 1.09 18.27 -1.66
N ASP A 54 1.24 19.17 -0.68
CA ASP A 54 0.79 18.90 0.70
C ASP A 54 -0.74 18.80 0.76
N VAL A 55 -1.45 19.66 0.02
CA VAL A 55 -2.92 19.62 -0.06
C VAL A 55 -3.39 18.32 -0.73
N ALA A 56 -2.75 17.92 -1.83
CA ALA A 56 -3.04 16.66 -2.52
C ALA A 56 -2.76 15.45 -1.62
N ASP A 57 -1.70 15.49 -0.81
CA ASP A 57 -1.31 14.45 0.14
C ASP A 57 -2.20 14.37 1.41
N GLY A 58 -3.29 15.14 1.47
CA GLY A 58 -4.22 15.17 2.61
C GLY A 58 -3.62 15.81 3.87
N VAL A 59 -2.57 16.64 3.74
CA VAL A 59 -1.91 17.28 4.89
C VAL A 59 -2.82 18.38 5.45
N VAL A 60 -3.21 18.23 6.71
CA VAL A 60 -4.11 19.17 7.42
C VAL A 60 -3.36 20.10 8.36
N GLN A 61 -2.15 19.74 8.78
CA GLN A 61 -1.31 20.56 9.66
C GLN A 61 0.16 20.28 9.42
N VAL A 62 0.97 21.33 9.47
CA VAL A 62 2.44 21.25 9.43
C VAL A 62 3.03 21.94 10.65
N GLU A 63 3.90 21.22 11.35
CA GLU A 63 4.73 21.71 12.45
C GLU A 63 6.20 21.67 12.05
N MET A 64 7.00 22.59 12.56
CA MET A 64 8.41 22.75 12.19
C MET A 64 9.25 23.00 13.45
N VAL A 65 10.39 22.33 13.53
CA VAL A 65 11.41 22.58 14.55
C VAL A 65 12.73 22.83 13.83
N PHE A 66 13.28 24.02 14.01
CA PHE A 66 14.52 24.44 13.38
C PHE A 66 15.63 24.59 14.41
N SER A 67 16.88 24.49 13.96
CA SER A 67 18.07 24.73 14.80
C SER A 67 18.16 23.81 16.03
N ASN A 68 17.59 22.60 15.95
CA ASN A 68 17.71 21.56 16.97
C ASN A 68 18.35 20.33 16.34
N ILE A 69 19.41 19.80 16.96
CA ILE A 69 20.20 18.69 16.40
C ILE A 69 19.63 17.35 16.88
N PHE A 70 18.89 16.69 16.00
CA PHE A 70 18.39 15.33 16.18
C PHE A 70 19.42 14.30 15.72
N PHE A 71 19.62 13.27 16.55
CA PHE A 71 20.50 12.13 16.23
C PHE A 71 21.94 12.53 15.87
N GLY A 72 22.38 13.70 16.34
CA GLY A 72 23.70 14.27 16.08
C GLY A 72 23.90 14.82 14.67
N ILE A 73 22.88 14.82 13.80
CA ILE A 73 23.02 15.11 12.37
C ILE A 73 21.96 16.07 11.85
N PHE A 74 20.67 15.81 12.14
CA PHE A 74 19.59 16.55 11.50
C PHE A 74 19.29 17.80 12.31
N ASP A 75 19.47 18.97 11.71
CA ASP A 75 19.24 20.27 12.35
C ASP A 75 17.83 20.82 12.13
N ASN A 76 17.02 20.13 11.34
CA ASN A 76 15.65 20.49 11.04
C ASN A 76 14.71 19.28 11.12
N LEU A 77 13.49 19.53 11.57
CA LEU A 77 12.39 18.58 11.59
C LEU A 77 11.12 19.25 11.07
N VAL A 78 10.50 18.66 10.06
CA VAL A 78 9.14 18.99 9.60
C VAL A 78 8.21 17.85 9.98
N ILE A 79 7.08 18.17 10.60
CA ILE A 79 6.06 17.22 11.03
C ILE A 79 4.80 17.50 10.21
N LYS A 80 4.31 16.50 9.48
CA LYS A 80 3.06 16.60 8.72
C LYS A 80 1.99 15.71 9.34
N TYR A 81 0.82 16.28 9.58
CA TYR A 81 -0.37 15.56 10.01
C TYR A 81 -1.32 15.46 8.82
N ARG A 82 -1.88 14.27 8.62
CA ARG A 82 -2.85 14.01 7.56
C ARG A 82 -4.24 13.77 8.12
N ASP A 83 -5.24 13.91 7.25
CA ASP A 83 -6.64 13.58 7.52
C ASP A 83 -6.86 12.11 7.90
N ASP A 84 -6.05 11.20 7.34
CA ASP A 84 -5.97 9.78 7.72
C ASP A 84 -5.37 9.54 9.12
N GLN A 85 -5.13 10.60 9.90
CA GLN A 85 -4.48 10.59 11.22
C GLN A 85 -3.02 10.11 11.22
N SER A 86 -2.41 9.87 10.05
CA SER A 86 -0.99 9.56 9.98
C SER A 86 -0.14 10.79 10.30
N VAL A 87 0.99 10.54 10.93
CA VAL A 87 1.99 11.55 11.29
C VAL A 87 3.28 11.20 10.57
N GLN A 88 3.84 12.16 9.84
CA GLN A 88 5.12 12.02 9.16
C GLN A 88 6.13 13.01 9.72
N LEU A 89 7.19 12.47 10.32
CA LEU A 89 8.36 13.22 10.76
C LEU A 89 9.40 13.19 9.63
N MET A 90 9.89 14.37 9.25
CA MET A 90 10.88 14.56 8.20
C MET A 90 12.08 15.27 8.82
N PHE A 91 13.07 14.48 9.26
CA PHE A 91 14.34 14.99 9.74
C PHE A 91 15.24 15.26 8.55
N TYR A 92 15.75 16.48 8.40
CA TYR A 92 16.62 16.78 7.27
C TYR A 92 17.76 17.72 7.65
N THR A 93 18.85 17.59 6.90
CA THR A 93 19.98 18.51 6.92
C THR A 93 20.60 18.57 5.52
N THR A 94 21.36 19.62 5.25
CA THR A 94 22.19 19.72 4.05
C THR A 94 23.63 19.44 4.45
N THR A 95 24.24 18.40 3.88
CA THR A 95 25.59 17.95 4.21
C THR A 95 26.35 17.50 2.97
N ASP A 96 27.58 17.95 2.83
CA ASP A 96 28.57 17.50 1.85
C ASP A 96 29.58 16.50 2.45
N ASP A 97 29.36 16.06 3.70
CA ASP A 97 30.19 15.08 4.39
C ASP A 97 29.68 13.64 4.15
N PRO A 98 30.38 12.84 3.31
CA PRO A 98 29.98 11.46 3.03
C PRO A 98 30.13 10.53 4.23
N GLU A 99 31.08 10.79 5.14
CA GLU A 99 31.28 9.97 6.34
C GLU A 99 30.12 10.15 7.31
N LEU A 100 29.61 11.37 7.44
CA LEU A 100 28.43 11.66 8.25
C LEU A 100 27.20 10.91 7.72
N VAL A 101 26.94 10.96 6.41
CA VAL A 101 25.86 10.21 5.74
C VAL A 101 26.01 8.70 5.97
N GLN A 102 27.21 8.16 5.74
CA GLN A 102 27.50 6.74 5.92
C GLN A 102 27.40 6.31 7.39
N SER A 103 27.80 7.17 8.33
CA SER A 103 27.74 6.88 9.77
C SER A 103 26.30 6.76 10.26
N PHE A 104 25.39 7.61 9.76
CA PHE A 104 23.98 7.52 10.11
C PHE A 104 23.36 6.22 9.61
N PHE A 105 23.63 5.85 8.35
CA PHE A 105 23.17 4.58 7.79
C PHE A 105 23.72 3.37 8.57
N LYS A 106 25.00 3.42 8.99
CA LYS A 106 25.60 2.38 9.84
C LYS A 106 24.95 2.26 11.22
N GLN A 107 24.33 3.32 11.75
CA GLN A 107 23.56 3.28 12.99
C GLN A 107 22.15 2.70 12.80
N LEU A 108 21.51 2.99 11.66
CA LEU A 108 20.18 2.44 11.32
C LEU A 108 20.23 0.93 11.05
N LYS A 109 21.22 0.46 10.28
CA LYS A 109 21.28 -0.91 9.76
C LYS A 109 21.22 -2.01 10.84
N PRO A 110 21.89 -1.89 12.01
CA PRO A 110 21.73 -2.87 13.10
C PRO A 110 20.34 -2.85 13.75
N CYS A 111 19.62 -1.72 13.70
CA CYS A 111 18.33 -1.55 14.35
C CYS A 111 17.16 -1.98 13.46
N LEU A 112 17.24 -1.70 12.15
CA LEU A 112 16.16 -1.92 11.18
C LEU A 112 16.49 -2.99 10.12
N GLY A 113 17.74 -3.44 10.03
CA GLY A 113 18.19 -4.40 9.01
C GLY A 113 18.64 -3.72 7.70
N GLY A 114 18.70 -4.51 6.62
CA GLY A 114 19.30 -4.11 5.34
C GLY A 114 18.49 -3.15 4.47
N GLY A 115 17.18 -3.00 4.72
CA GLY A 115 16.28 -2.10 3.96
C GLY A 115 15.83 -2.67 2.61
N TYR A 116 14.70 -2.17 2.13
CA TYR A 116 14.22 -2.32 0.76
C TYR A 116 14.72 -1.16 -0.09
N ILE A 117 15.04 -1.45 -1.36
CA ILE A 117 15.50 -0.48 -2.35
C ILE A 117 14.74 -0.76 -3.64
N ALA A 118 14.23 0.28 -4.30
CA ALA A 118 13.81 0.19 -5.69
C ALA A 118 15.07 0.34 -6.57
N ASP A 119 15.81 -0.75 -6.71
CA ASP A 119 17.13 -0.83 -7.36
C ASP A 119 17.16 -0.36 -8.82
N HIS A 120 16.02 -0.43 -9.51
CA HIS A 120 15.85 0.15 -10.85
C HIS A 120 15.83 1.69 -10.87
N LYS A 121 15.55 2.34 -9.73
CA LYS A 121 15.38 3.80 -9.60
C LYS A 121 16.38 4.46 -8.68
N PHE A 122 16.97 3.76 -7.71
CA PHE A 122 17.82 4.36 -6.69
C PHE A 122 19.05 3.52 -6.38
N ALA A 123 20.14 4.19 -6.02
CA ALA A 123 21.36 3.57 -5.51
C ALA A 123 21.25 3.20 -4.02
N SER A 124 22.15 2.33 -3.56
CA SER A 124 22.17 1.84 -2.17
C SER A 124 23.13 2.64 -1.28
N PHE A 125 22.78 2.90 -0.01
CA PHE A 125 23.72 3.43 1.00
C PHE A 125 24.88 2.47 1.35
N ASN A 126 24.89 1.25 0.81
CA ASN A 126 26.07 0.38 0.87
C ASN A 126 27.13 0.75 -0.19
N GLU A 127 26.81 1.60 -1.17
CA GLU A 127 27.70 2.02 -2.26
C GLU A 127 28.45 3.31 -1.89
N HIS A 128 29.59 3.18 -1.24
CA HIS A 128 30.35 4.31 -0.70
C HIS A 128 30.82 5.32 -1.77
N ASP A 129 31.18 4.83 -2.95
CA ASP A 129 31.57 5.70 -4.08
C ASP A 129 30.40 6.58 -4.52
N GLN A 130 29.17 6.09 -4.45
CA GLN A 130 27.97 6.85 -4.83
C GLN A 130 27.64 7.92 -3.79
N ILE A 131 27.79 7.60 -2.49
CA ILE A 131 27.67 8.60 -1.42
C ILE A 131 28.68 9.74 -1.62
N ALA A 132 29.95 9.40 -1.90
CA ALA A 132 31.00 10.39 -2.13
C ALA A 132 30.73 11.27 -3.35
N LYS A 133 30.23 10.69 -4.46
CA LYS A 133 29.84 11.45 -5.66
C LYS A 133 28.73 12.44 -5.37
N LEU A 134 27.65 12.00 -4.71
CA LEU A 134 26.54 12.86 -4.34
C LEU A 134 26.97 13.99 -3.39
N ALA A 135 27.81 13.66 -2.41
CA ALA A 135 28.38 14.63 -1.49
C ALA A 135 29.24 15.68 -2.20
N GLN A 136 29.92 15.32 -3.28
CA GLN A 136 30.66 16.25 -4.15
C GLN A 136 29.79 17.00 -5.16
N GLY A 137 28.47 16.77 -5.16
CA GLY A 137 27.53 17.35 -6.13
C GLY A 137 27.67 16.80 -7.55
N GLN A 138 28.26 15.61 -7.71
CA GLN A 138 28.52 14.94 -8.99
C GLN A 138 27.42 13.93 -9.33
N ALA A 139 26.17 14.38 -9.34
CA ALA A 139 25.03 13.56 -9.75
C ALA A 139 24.44 14.04 -11.07
N PHE A 140 24.07 13.09 -11.93
CA PHE A 140 23.69 13.34 -13.31
C PHE A 140 22.23 12.94 -13.61
N SER A 141 21.62 12.12 -12.75
CA SER A 141 20.29 11.53 -12.93
C SER A 141 19.60 11.21 -11.61
N GLU A 142 18.28 11.03 -11.62
CA GLU A 142 17.53 10.59 -10.43
C GLU A 142 17.99 9.21 -9.91
N SER A 143 18.50 8.35 -10.80
CA SER A 143 19.11 7.07 -10.42
C SER A 143 20.36 7.18 -9.57
N ASP A 144 20.94 8.38 -9.47
CA ASP A 144 22.07 8.62 -8.60
C ASP A 144 21.66 8.83 -7.14
N GLU A 145 20.39 9.15 -6.84
CA GLU A 145 19.88 9.32 -5.48
C GLU A 145 19.99 8.01 -4.69
N LEU A 146 20.32 8.13 -3.39
CA LEU A 146 20.36 6.97 -2.51
C LEU A 146 19.05 6.82 -1.77
N PHE A 147 18.50 5.61 -1.69
CA PHE A 147 17.23 5.36 -1.03
C PHE A 147 17.21 4.01 -0.32
N HIS A 148 16.82 4.00 0.94
CA HIS A 148 16.48 2.78 1.68
C HIS A 148 15.18 3.00 2.45
N SER A 149 14.30 1.99 2.45
CA SER A 149 13.07 2.01 3.25
C SER A 149 12.92 0.76 4.11
N TRP A 150 12.28 0.90 5.26
CA TRP A 150 11.98 -0.17 6.20
C TRP A 150 10.53 -0.06 6.64
N LEU A 151 9.88 -1.21 6.83
CA LEU A 151 8.56 -1.32 7.42
C LEU A 151 8.68 -2.08 8.73
N LYS A 152 8.09 -1.54 9.79
CA LYS A 152 8.02 -2.18 11.10
C LYS A 152 6.70 -1.80 11.76
N ASP A 153 5.81 -2.78 11.87
CA ASP A 153 4.46 -2.61 12.38
C ASP A 153 3.74 -1.43 11.69
N ASN A 154 3.22 -0.47 12.46
CA ASN A 154 2.52 0.71 11.96
C ASN A 154 3.47 1.85 11.56
N PHE A 155 4.78 1.61 11.50
CA PHE A 155 5.78 2.60 11.13
C PHE A 155 6.48 2.23 9.83
N SER A 156 6.75 3.26 9.01
CA SER A 156 7.70 3.18 7.92
C SER A 156 8.84 4.17 8.14
N PHE A 157 10.05 3.72 7.86
CA PHE A 157 11.27 4.51 7.95
C PHE A 157 11.86 4.61 6.56
N THR A 158 12.32 5.79 6.16
CA THR A 158 12.96 6.01 4.86
C THR A 158 14.18 6.88 5.06
N LEU A 159 15.32 6.47 4.52
CA LEU A 159 16.51 7.29 4.41
C LEU A 159 16.75 7.60 2.94
N ASN A 160 16.95 8.87 2.62
CA ASN A 160 17.18 9.33 1.26
C ASN A 160 18.24 10.44 1.24
N TYR A 161 19.18 10.36 0.30
CA TYR A 161 20.18 11.40 0.07
C TYR A 161 20.02 11.92 -1.36
N ARG A 162 19.54 13.16 -1.45
CA ARG A 162 18.85 13.71 -2.62
C ARG A 162 19.74 14.52 -3.53
N ILE A 163 19.37 14.56 -4.81
CA ILE A 163 19.94 15.50 -5.79
C ILE A 163 19.15 16.80 -5.85
N ASP A 164 17.89 16.80 -5.44
CA ASP A 164 17.07 18.00 -5.34
C ASP A 164 16.14 17.96 -4.11
N PRO A 165 16.34 18.84 -3.10
CA PRO A 165 17.46 19.77 -2.97
C PRO A 165 18.80 19.04 -2.88
N ARG A 166 19.83 19.57 -3.54
CA ARG A 166 21.18 18.95 -3.56
C ARG A 166 21.71 18.73 -2.15
N GLN A 167 22.39 17.60 -1.97
CA GLN A 167 23.12 17.27 -0.73
C GLN A 167 22.20 17.25 0.50
N GLN A 168 20.89 17.08 0.31
CA GLN A 168 19.96 16.95 1.41
C GLN A 168 19.91 15.49 1.87
N LEU A 169 20.32 15.25 3.11
CA LEU A 169 20.06 13.99 3.80
C LEU A 169 18.70 14.10 4.49
N LEU A 170 17.80 13.18 4.17
CA LEU A 170 16.42 13.16 4.64
C LEU A 170 16.13 11.80 5.27
N PHE A 171 15.76 11.82 6.55
CA PHE A 171 15.25 10.67 7.27
C PHE A 171 13.77 10.89 7.60
N ILE A 172 12.91 10.06 7.05
CA ILE A 172 11.46 10.13 7.20
C ILE A 172 11.01 9.00 8.11
N VAL A 173 10.16 9.33 9.09
CA VAL A 173 9.44 8.37 9.91
C VAL A 173 7.96 8.65 9.80
N LYS A 174 7.21 7.73 9.20
CA LYS A 174 5.75 7.82 9.10
C LYS A 174 5.14 6.84 10.09
N SER A 175 4.32 7.34 10.99
CA SER A 175 3.43 6.56 11.84
C SER A 175 2.06 6.57 11.17
N LYS A 176 1.53 5.39 10.88
CA LYS A 176 0.15 5.21 10.43
C LYS A 176 -0.69 4.81 11.64
N PRO A 177 -1.95 5.27 11.76
CA PRO A 177 -2.83 4.69 12.75
C PRO A 177 -2.99 3.19 12.46
N GLU A 178 -3.19 2.42 13.53
CA GLU A 178 -3.58 1.02 13.37
C GLU A 178 -4.93 1.00 12.67
N LYS A 179 -4.96 0.46 11.44
CA LYS A 179 -6.23 0.26 10.74
C LYS A 179 -6.92 -0.94 11.37
N VAL A 180 -8.12 -0.71 11.88
CA VAL A 180 -8.94 -1.79 12.45
C VAL A 180 -9.67 -2.48 11.32
N VAL A 181 -9.35 -3.75 11.11
CA VAL A 181 -10.07 -4.58 10.14
C VAL A 181 -11.53 -4.73 10.57
N ASP A 182 -12.45 -4.41 9.68
CA ASP A 182 -13.87 -4.57 9.92
C ASP A 182 -14.33 -6.00 9.60
N TYR A 183 -14.44 -6.82 10.65
CA TYR A 183 -14.89 -8.21 10.55
C TYR A 183 -16.42 -8.37 10.52
N SER A 184 -17.20 -7.28 10.43
CA SER A 184 -18.67 -7.39 10.39
C SER A 184 -19.15 -8.15 9.14
N ILE A 185 -20.26 -8.88 9.31
CA ILE A 185 -20.87 -9.68 8.23
C ILE A 185 -21.48 -8.76 7.18
N ARG A 186 -21.13 -8.96 5.90
CA ARG A 186 -21.62 -8.17 4.77
C ARG A 186 -22.97 -8.71 4.28
N THR A 187 -23.92 -7.82 4.07
CA THR A 187 -25.30 -8.16 3.67
C THR A 187 -25.75 -7.53 2.34
N ASN A 188 -24.92 -6.70 1.72
CA ASN A 188 -25.26 -5.93 0.52
C ASN A 188 -25.09 -6.71 -0.81
N GLY A 189 -25.01 -8.04 -0.75
CA GLY A 189 -24.87 -8.86 -1.95
C GLY A 189 -23.43 -9.24 -2.26
N THR A 190 -23.14 -9.54 -3.52
CA THR A 190 -21.79 -9.80 -4.02
C THR A 190 -21.54 -8.98 -5.29
N LEU A 191 -20.29 -8.97 -5.74
CA LEU A 191 -19.84 -8.32 -6.98
C LEU A 191 -20.65 -8.77 -8.22
N LEU A 192 -21.25 -9.96 -8.20
CA LEU A 192 -22.13 -10.43 -9.27
C LEU A 192 -23.32 -9.49 -9.53
N SER A 193 -23.75 -8.71 -8.54
CA SER A 193 -24.84 -7.74 -8.70
C SER A 193 -24.50 -6.59 -9.65
N ILE A 194 -23.21 -6.34 -9.91
CA ILE A 194 -22.76 -5.24 -10.76
C ILE A 194 -22.09 -5.69 -12.06
N LEU A 195 -21.77 -6.97 -12.19
CA LEU A 195 -21.23 -7.56 -13.42
C LEU A 195 -22.35 -7.78 -14.45
N THR A 196 -22.07 -7.46 -15.71
CA THR A 196 -23.07 -7.48 -16.79
C THR A 196 -22.95 -8.71 -17.68
N HIS A 197 -21.76 -9.28 -17.84
CA HIS A 197 -21.57 -10.46 -18.66
C HIS A 197 -21.80 -11.76 -17.87
N ASP A 198 -22.63 -12.64 -18.43
CA ASP A 198 -22.75 -14.01 -17.95
C ASP A 198 -21.59 -14.87 -18.45
N LEU A 199 -20.75 -15.34 -17.53
CA LEU A 199 -19.59 -16.18 -17.87
C LEU A 199 -19.97 -17.51 -18.51
N ASN A 200 -21.17 -18.07 -18.23
CA ASN A 200 -21.63 -19.28 -18.91
C ASN A 200 -21.90 -19.03 -20.39
N THR A 201 -22.31 -17.81 -20.73
CA THR A 201 -22.50 -17.37 -22.12
C THR A 201 -21.16 -17.08 -22.79
N ILE A 202 -20.23 -16.42 -22.09
CA ILE A 202 -18.87 -16.16 -22.60
C ILE A 202 -18.13 -17.45 -22.92
N LEU A 203 -18.18 -18.47 -22.05
CA LEU A 203 -17.46 -19.74 -22.28
C LEU A 203 -17.92 -20.50 -23.52
N LYS A 204 -19.10 -20.20 -24.08
CA LYS A 204 -19.60 -20.80 -25.33
C LYS A 204 -19.02 -20.12 -26.57
N GLN A 205 -18.42 -18.95 -26.42
CA GLN A 205 -17.79 -18.22 -27.51
C GLN A 205 -16.43 -18.84 -27.87
N GLU A 206 -15.90 -18.44 -29.03
CA GLU A 206 -14.53 -18.75 -29.41
C GLU A 206 -13.57 -17.93 -28.54
N ALA A 207 -12.58 -18.60 -27.94
CA ALA A 207 -11.61 -17.94 -27.09
C ALA A 207 -10.52 -17.29 -27.97
N LEU A 208 -10.08 -16.08 -27.59
CA LEU A 208 -8.92 -15.42 -28.19
C LEU A 208 -7.65 -16.25 -28.02
N ASN A 209 -7.52 -16.88 -26.86
CA ASN A 209 -6.40 -17.73 -26.50
C ASN A 209 -6.89 -18.86 -25.57
N THR A 210 -6.24 -20.02 -25.64
CA THR A 210 -6.46 -21.15 -24.73
C THR A 210 -5.11 -21.74 -24.35
N GLU A 211 -4.79 -21.72 -23.06
CA GLU A 211 -3.56 -22.28 -22.53
C GLU A 211 -3.84 -23.44 -21.57
N ILE A 212 -3.29 -24.61 -21.87
CA ILE A 212 -3.40 -25.78 -21.01
C ILE A 212 -2.15 -25.86 -20.15
N LYS A 213 -2.31 -25.87 -18.83
CA LYS A 213 -1.20 -26.12 -17.90
C LYS A 213 -1.35 -27.53 -17.32
N SER A 214 -0.28 -28.31 -17.45
CA SER A 214 -0.24 -29.70 -17.01
C SER A 214 0.85 -29.92 -15.97
N GLU A 215 0.57 -30.76 -14.98
CA GLU A 215 1.52 -31.19 -13.95
C GLU A 215 1.45 -32.72 -13.82
N ASN A 216 2.60 -33.40 -13.84
CA ASN A 216 2.68 -34.87 -13.80
C ASN A 216 1.81 -35.59 -14.87
N GLY A 217 1.66 -34.99 -16.05
CA GLY A 217 0.87 -35.54 -17.16
C GLY A 217 -0.64 -35.39 -17.01
N GLN A 218 -1.12 -34.70 -15.98
CA GLN A 218 -2.53 -34.36 -15.79
C GLN A 218 -2.75 -32.86 -16.02
N VAL A 219 -3.91 -32.50 -16.56
CA VAL A 219 -4.31 -31.09 -16.69
C VAL A 219 -4.52 -30.54 -15.29
N LYS A 220 -3.75 -29.51 -14.92
CA LYS A 220 -3.89 -28.80 -13.65
C LYS A 220 -4.97 -27.73 -13.76
N TYR A 221 -4.94 -26.96 -14.83
CA TYR A 221 -5.97 -26.00 -15.21
C TYR A 221 -5.85 -25.60 -16.68
N VAL A 222 -6.91 -24.98 -17.20
CA VAL A 222 -6.95 -24.38 -18.53
C VAL A 222 -7.34 -22.91 -18.40
N ASP A 223 -6.58 -22.03 -19.02
CA ASP A 223 -6.87 -20.60 -19.11
C ASP A 223 -7.52 -20.29 -20.46
N TYR A 224 -8.67 -19.63 -20.43
CA TYR A 224 -9.37 -19.14 -21.62
C TYR A 224 -9.45 -17.62 -21.58
N ALA A 225 -9.08 -16.93 -22.66
CA ALA A 225 -9.22 -15.48 -22.78
C ALA A 225 -10.31 -15.10 -23.78
N PHE A 226 -11.14 -14.12 -23.45
CA PHE A 226 -12.23 -13.64 -24.30
C PHE A 226 -12.27 -12.12 -24.34
N GLU A 227 -12.59 -11.57 -25.50
CA GLU A 227 -12.88 -10.14 -25.66
C GLU A 227 -14.28 -9.82 -25.14
N LEU A 228 -14.43 -8.66 -24.51
CA LEU A 228 -15.70 -8.16 -24.02
C LEU A 228 -16.14 -6.96 -24.85
N SER A 229 -17.31 -7.09 -25.48
CA SER A 229 -17.93 -6.02 -26.26
C SER A 229 -19.44 -5.97 -25.96
N PRO A 230 -19.93 -4.97 -25.19
CA PRO A 230 -19.18 -3.84 -24.60
C PRO A 230 -18.21 -4.25 -23.48
N SER A 231 -17.35 -3.33 -23.02
CA SER A 231 -16.46 -3.59 -21.87
C SER A 231 -17.25 -3.78 -20.58
N GLU A 232 -16.77 -4.69 -19.72
CA GLU A 232 -17.33 -4.91 -18.39
C GLU A 232 -17.03 -3.71 -17.49
N LEU A 233 -18.06 -3.24 -16.80
CA LEU A 233 -18.00 -2.05 -15.92
C LEU A 233 -17.48 -0.77 -16.62
N GLY A 234 -17.43 -0.75 -17.96
CA GLY A 234 -16.86 0.36 -18.73
C GLY A 234 -15.33 0.50 -18.65
N ILE A 235 -14.64 -0.49 -18.08
CA ILE A 235 -13.18 -0.51 -17.86
C ILE A 235 -12.55 -1.72 -18.56
N PHE A 236 -13.09 -2.93 -18.35
CA PHE A 236 -12.40 -4.16 -18.74
C PHE A 236 -12.86 -4.67 -20.10
N ASP A 237 -11.96 -4.75 -21.06
CA ASP A 237 -12.24 -5.24 -22.42
C ASP A 237 -11.84 -6.71 -22.63
N VAL A 238 -11.24 -7.35 -21.63
CA VAL A 238 -10.90 -8.78 -21.65
C VAL A 238 -11.28 -9.46 -20.35
N VAL A 239 -11.73 -10.71 -20.45
CA VAL A 239 -11.82 -11.64 -19.33
C VAL A 239 -10.95 -12.88 -19.59
N LYS A 240 -10.12 -13.24 -18.63
CA LYS A 240 -9.45 -14.53 -18.51
C LYS A 240 -10.22 -15.40 -17.51
N ILE A 241 -10.58 -16.61 -17.91
CA ILE A 241 -11.27 -17.59 -17.07
C ILE A 241 -10.35 -18.80 -16.93
N ARG A 242 -9.83 -19.02 -15.72
CA ARG A 242 -9.06 -20.19 -15.35
C ARG A 242 -9.99 -21.25 -14.77
N ILE A 243 -9.98 -22.44 -15.36
CA ILE A 243 -10.78 -23.58 -14.93
C ILE A 243 -9.83 -24.67 -14.46
N PHE A 244 -9.92 -25.06 -13.18
CA PHE A 244 -9.10 -26.13 -12.59
C PHE A 244 -9.70 -27.52 -12.87
N ASP A 245 -10.00 -27.75 -14.14
CA ASP A 245 -10.47 -29.02 -14.67
C ASP A 245 -10.10 -29.09 -16.16
N SER A 246 -10.07 -30.31 -16.68
CA SER A 246 -10.04 -30.61 -18.11
C SER A 246 -11.33 -30.24 -18.85
N VAL A 247 -12.47 -30.16 -18.13
CA VAL A 247 -13.78 -29.88 -18.72
C VAL A 247 -14.09 -28.38 -18.67
N LYS A 248 -14.29 -27.77 -19.85
CA LYS A 248 -14.72 -26.37 -20.00
C LYS A 248 -16.15 -26.16 -19.48
N SER A 249 -16.32 -25.95 -18.18
CA SER A 249 -17.63 -25.73 -17.54
C SER A 249 -17.53 -24.92 -16.26
N ILE A 250 -18.62 -24.25 -15.88
CA ILE A 250 -18.78 -23.60 -14.58
C ILE A 250 -19.69 -24.47 -13.73
N ASN A 251 -19.17 -24.98 -12.61
CA ASN A 251 -19.98 -25.67 -11.61
C ASN A 251 -19.40 -25.44 -10.20
N GLU A 252 -20.20 -25.74 -9.17
CA GLU A 252 -19.86 -25.51 -7.76
C GLU A 252 -18.66 -26.32 -7.25
N ASN A 253 -18.30 -27.40 -7.93
CA ASN A 253 -17.25 -28.34 -7.52
C ASN A 253 -15.91 -28.09 -8.23
N ILE A 254 -15.88 -27.25 -9.27
CA ILE A 254 -14.68 -26.89 -10.00
C ILE A 254 -14.20 -25.52 -9.51
N GLN A 255 -12.93 -25.44 -9.14
CA GLN A 255 -12.33 -24.14 -8.81
C GLN A 255 -12.18 -23.29 -10.07
N ILE A 256 -12.64 -22.05 -10.00
CA ILE A 256 -12.64 -21.10 -11.12
C ILE A 256 -12.07 -19.78 -10.64
N HIS A 257 -11.09 -19.26 -11.37
CA HIS A 257 -10.59 -17.90 -11.17
C HIS A 257 -10.95 -17.07 -12.39
N VAL A 258 -11.37 -15.84 -12.15
CA VAL A 258 -11.78 -14.90 -13.19
C VAL A 258 -10.94 -13.66 -13.04
N ILE A 259 -10.33 -13.20 -14.14
CA ILE A 259 -9.54 -11.99 -14.18
C ILE A 259 -10.09 -11.13 -15.29
N TYR A 260 -10.67 -10.00 -14.93
CA TYR A 260 -10.97 -8.93 -15.87
C TYR A 260 -9.77 -7.99 -15.91
N PHE A 261 -9.35 -7.55 -17.09
CA PHE A 261 -8.27 -6.57 -17.20
C PHE A 261 -8.49 -5.66 -18.40
N SER A 262 -7.93 -4.46 -18.31
CA SER A 262 -7.94 -3.46 -19.37
C SER A 262 -6.67 -3.58 -20.20
N LYS A 263 -6.79 -3.73 -21.52
CA LYS A 263 -5.63 -3.66 -22.43
C LYS A 263 -5.02 -2.27 -22.49
N TYR A 264 -5.77 -1.25 -22.08
CA TYR A 264 -5.39 0.16 -22.13
C TYR A 264 -5.32 0.76 -20.73
N GLU A 265 -4.75 1.96 -20.64
CA GLU A 265 -4.78 2.75 -19.40
C GLU A 265 -6.22 2.91 -18.90
N ALA A 266 -6.43 2.68 -17.61
CA ALA A 266 -7.75 2.79 -17.01
C ALA A 266 -8.05 4.25 -16.68
N ASP A 267 -9.28 4.68 -16.96
CA ASP A 267 -9.77 5.99 -16.56
C ASP A 267 -9.93 6.05 -15.03
N THR A 268 -9.15 6.89 -14.36
CA THR A 268 -9.11 7.01 -12.90
C THR A 268 -10.47 7.33 -12.29
N ALA A 269 -11.30 8.14 -12.95
CA ALA A 269 -12.64 8.44 -12.44
C ALA A 269 -13.55 7.20 -12.46
N LYS A 270 -13.42 6.35 -13.48
CA LYS A 270 -14.10 5.04 -13.51
C LYS A 270 -13.56 4.08 -12.46
N VAL A 271 -12.25 4.07 -12.23
CA VAL A 271 -11.62 3.25 -11.20
C VAL A 271 -12.10 3.64 -9.80
N ILE A 272 -12.13 4.93 -9.48
CA ILE A 272 -12.70 5.46 -8.23
C ILE A 272 -14.14 5.00 -8.07
N THR A 273 -14.97 5.20 -9.11
CA THR A 273 -16.38 4.76 -9.09
C THR A 273 -16.53 3.26 -8.88
N LEU A 274 -15.64 2.45 -9.46
CA LEU A 274 -15.65 0.99 -9.25
C LEU A 274 -15.28 0.65 -7.81
N CYS A 275 -14.21 1.25 -7.27
CA CYS A 275 -13.81 1.06 -5.87
C CYS A 275 -14.95 1.39 -4.91
N ASP A 276 -15.61 2.54 -5.08
CA ASP A 276 -16.74 2.95 -4.24
C ASP A 276 -17.88 1.92 -4.30
N ARG A 277 -18.23 1.44 -5.50
CA ARG A 277 -19.28 0.41 -5.66
C ARG A 277 -18.91 -0.93 -5.02
N ILE A 278 -17.64 -1.33 -5.04
CA ILE A 278 -17.20 -2.57 -4.38
C ILE A 278 -17.22 -2.39 -2.86
N ILE A 279 -16.84 -1.21 -2.36
CA ILE A 279 -16.89 -0.86 -0.94
C ILE A 279 -18.35 -0.79 -0.45
N ASP A 280 -19.29 -0.32 -1.26
CA ASP A 280 -20.71 -0.37 -0.94
C ASP A 280 -21.21 -1.81 -0.75
N ILE A 281 -20.65 -2.78 -1.49
CA ILE A 281 -21.01 -4.20 -1.38
C ILE A 281 -20.33 -4.84 -0.16
N TYR A 282 -19.01 -4.65 -0.03
CA TYR A 282 -18.16 -5.41 0.89
C TYR A 282 -17.63 -4.61 2.09
N GLY A 283 -18.01 -3.36 2.26
CA GLY A 283 -17.43 -2.46 3.27
C GLY A 283 -15.93 -2.23 3.08
N PRO A 284 -15.23 -1.82 4.16
CA PRO A 284 -13.79 -1.67 4.15
C PRO A 284 -13.06 -2.94 3.69
N ASP A 285 -11.92 -2.75 3.04
CA ASP A 285 -11.10 -3.84 2.52
C ASP A 285 -10.35 -4.61 3.65
N ASN A 286 -9.52 -5.60 3.27
CA ASN A 286 -8.73 -6.38 4.24
C ASN A 286 -7.79 -5.56 5.12
N PHE A 287 -7.48 -4.33 4.72
CA PHE A 287 -6.62 -3.40 5.44
C PHE A 287 -7.42 -2.30 6.15
N GLY A 288 -8.75 -2.32 6.06
CA GLY A 288 -9.63 -1.32 6.68
C GLY A 288 -9.78 -0.05 5.85
N ASP A 289 -9.38 -0.05 4.57
CA ASP A 289 -9.54 1.09 3.69
C ASP A 289 -10.97 1.22 3.14
N THR A 290 -11.49 2.44 3.15
CA THR A 290 -12.88 2.77 2.75
C THR A 290 -12.99 3.65 1.52
N GLU A 291 -11.86 4.13 1.00
CA GLU A 291 -11.79 4.91 -0.24
C GLU A 291 -10.36 4.82 -0.80
N LEU A 292 -10.19 5.19 -2.07
CA LEU A 292 -8.86 5.38 -2.67
C LEU A 292 -8.22 6.65 -2.13
N GLN A 293 -6.97 6.55 -1.69
CA GLN A 293 -6.18 7.69 -1.22
C GLN A 293 -5.62 8.47 -2.42
N PRO A 294 -5.36 9.78 -2.28
CA PRO A 294 -4.90 10.62 -3.40
C PRO A 294 -3.64 10.09 -4.12
N HIS A 295 -2.64 9.62 -3.37
CA HIS A 295 -1.43 9.02 -3.96
C HIS A 295 -1.70 7.75 -4.79
N GLU A 296 -2.82 7.06 -4.54
CA GLU A 296 -3.22 5.90 -5.34
C GLU A 296 -3.88 6.34 -6.65
N TRP A 297 -4.49 7.53 -6.69
CA TRP A 297 -5.00 8.13 -7.94
C TRP A 297 -3.83 8.43 -8.88
N ASP A 298 -2.76 9.00 -8.35
CA ASP A 298 -1.53 9.26 -9.12
C ASP A 298 -0.93 7.95 -9.67
N MET A 299 -0.93 6.87 -8.88
CA MET A 299 -0.47 5.56 -9.35
C MET A 299 -1.33 5.02 -10.49
N ILE A 300 -2.65 5.19 -10.41
CA ILE A 300 -3.59 4.75 -11.46
C ILE A 300 -3.43 5.60 -12.72
N ASP A 301 -3.38 6.92 -12.59
CA ASP A 301 -3.21 7.87 -13.71
C ASP A 301 -1.90 7.60 -14.48
N ASN A 302 -0.83 7.26 -13.75
CA ASN A 302 0.48 7.01 -14.34
C ASN A 302 0.71 5.53 -14.72
N SER A 303 -0.30 4.66 -14.55
CA SER A 303 -0.17 3.21 -14.74
C SER A 303 1.02 2.58 -13.99
N GLU A 304 1.30 3.11 -12.79
CA GLU A 304 2.32 2.60 -11.90
C GLU A 304 1.83 1.34 -11.18
N PHE A 305 2.77 0.52 -10.70
CA PHE A 305 2.43 -0.65 -9.90
C PHE A 305 1.61 -0.24 -8.67
N TRP A 306 0.41 -0.79 -8.57
CA TRP A 306 -0.49 -0.52 -7.47
C TRP A 306 -0.98 -1.84 -6.89
N THR A 307 -0.67 -2.08 -5.61
CA THR A 307 -1.04 -3.31 -4.90
C THR A 307 -2.55 -3.53 -4.85
N GLY A 308 -3.30 -2.43 -4.90
CA GLY A 308 -4.74 -2.45 -5.07
C GLY A 308 -5.54 -2.51 -3.79
N ARG A 309 -6.79 -2.97 -3.93
CA ARG A 309 -7.72 -3.25 -2.83
C ARG A 309 -8.08 -4.72 -2.85
N THR A 310 -8.17 -5.34 -1.69
CA THR A 310 -8.43 -6.78 -1.58
C THR A 310 -9.49 -7.06 -0.53
N TRP A 311 -10.40 -7.99 -0.86
CA TRP A 311 -11.41 -8.54 0.03
C TRP A 311 -11.31 -10.08 0.01
N TRP A 312 -10.85 -10.68 1.10
CA TRP A 312 -10.92 -12.10 1.40
C TRP A 312 -12.16 -12.34 2.24
N LEU A 313 -13.15 -13.01 1.69
CA LEU A 313 -14.43 -13.22 2.38
C LEU A 313 -14.45 -14.63 2.98
N ASN A 314 -14.95 -14.78 4.19
CA ASN A 314 -15.18 -16.07 4.82
C ASN A 314 -16.61 -16.60 4.54
N LYS A 315 -16.94 -17.80 5.04
CA LYS A 315 -18.27 -18.41 4.85
C LYS A 315 -19.43 -17.64 5.49
N ALA A 316 -19.17 -16.86 6.54
CA ALA A 316 -20.16 -15.96 7.14
C ALA A 316 -20.27 -14.64 6.34
N HIS A 317 -19.49 -14.50 5.26
CA HIS A 317 -19.45 -13.32 4.42
C HIS A 317 -18.98 -12.06 5.14
N GLY A 318 -18.09 -12.20 6.12
CA GLY A 318 -17.24 -11.12 6.65
C GLY A 318 -15.80 -11.28 6.15
N ILE A 319 -14.94 -10.30 6.46
CA ILE A 319 -13.51 -10.40 6.16
C ILE A 319 -12.90 -11.65 6.83
N TYR A 320 -12.13 -12.42 6.07
CA TYR A 320 -11.44 -13.61 6.52
C TYR A 320 -10.25 -13.24 7.40
N ASP A 321 -10.30 -13.71 8.65
CA ASP A 321 -9.21 -13.58 9.61
C ASP A 321 -8.27 -14.77 9.51
N VAL A 322 -7.09 -14.54 8.94
CA VAL A 322 -6.02 -15.54 8.76
C VAL A 322 -5.53 -16.10 10.11
N GLN A 323 -5.65 -15.35 11.21
CA GLN A 323 -5.24 -15.80 12.53
C GLN A 323 -6.30 -16.70 13.19
N ASN A 324 -7.55 -16.58 12.77
CA ASN A 324 -8.65 -17.40 13.27
C ASN A 324 -8.76 -18.73 12.51
N LYS A 325 -8.14 -19.77 13.08
CA LYS A 325 -8.12 -21.14 12.53
C LYS A 325 -9.49 -21.79 12.33
N THR A 326 -10.56 -21.24 12.89
CA THR A 326 -11.91 -21.77 12.71
C THR A 326 -12.59 -21.24 11.45
N GLN A 327 -12.09 -20.15 10.88
CA GLN A 327 -12.63 -19.59 9.65
C GLN A 327 -12.15 -20.37 8.44
N THR A 328 -12.91 -20.26 7.35
CA THR A 328 -12.53 -20.78 6.04
C THR A 328 -12.82 -19.70 5.02
N MET A 329 -11.85 -19.42 4.15
CA MET A 329 -12.03 -18.51 3.02
C MET A 329 -13.08 -19.08 2.06
N LEU A 330 -14.01 -18.23 1.66
CA LEU A 330 -15.07 -18.51 0.70
C LEU A 330 -14.63 -18.12 -0.70
N TYR A 331 -14.26 -16.86 -0.90
CA TYR A 331 -13.72 -16.34 -2.16
C TYR A 331 -12.89 -15.07 -1.90
N GLU A 332 -12.19 -14.59 -2.93
CA GLU A 332 -11.44 -13.34 -2.91
C GLU A 332 -11.85 -12.44 -4.07
N VAL A 333 -11.88 -11.14 -3.82
CA VAL A 333 -11.95 -10.08 -4.83
C VAL A 333 -10.74 -9.18 -4.66
N ARG A 334 -10.02 -8.90 -5.74
CA ARG A 334 -8.85 -8.02 -5.72
C ARG A 334 -8.84 -7.10 -6.92
N LEU A 335 -8.67 -5.80 -6.69
CA LEU A 335 -8.29 -4.82 -7.72
C LEU A 335 -6.78 -4.61 -7.67
N GLY A 336 -6.17 -4.15 -8.75
CA GLY A 336 -4.76 -3.78 -8.76
C GLY A 336 -4.25 -3.36 -10.14
N ILE A 337 -2.99 -2.94 -10.19
CA ILE A 337 -2.23 -2.75 -11.44
C ILE A 337 -0.98 -3.59 -11.36
N GLU A 338 -0.88 -4.60 -12.24
CA GLU A 338 0.31 -5.42 -12.40
C GLU A 338 1.14 -4.91 -13.59
N HIS A 339 2.47 -4.99 -13.51
CA HIS A 339 3.40 -4.42 -14.51
C HIS A 339 3.13 -4.86 -15.95
N ASP A 340 2.57 -6.07 -16.14
CA ASP A 340 2.39 -6.67 -17.47
C ASP A 340 0.92 -6.77 -17.92
N GLU A 341 -0.05 -6.57 -17.01
CA GLU A 341 -1.48 -6.85 -17.29
C GLU A 341 -2.41 -5.64 -17.08
N GLY A 342 -1.86 -4.44 -16.83
CA GLY A 342 -2.63 -3.21 -16.66
C GLY A 342 -3.53 -3.26 -15.43
N PHE A 343 -4.58 -2.42 -15.41
CA PHE A 343 -5.58 -2.43 -14.34
C PHE A 343 -6.46 -3.67 -14.43
N SER A 344 -6.58 -4.40 -13.31
CA SER A 344 -7.26 -5.70 -13.26
C SER A 344 -8.17 -5.87 -12.05
N LEU A 345 -9.16 -6.74 -12.23
CA LEU A 345 -10.09 -7.23 -11.22
C LEU A 345 -10.03 -8.76 -11.19
N HIS A 346 -9.49 -9.30 -10.12
CA HIS A 346 -9.36 -10.73 -9.87
C HIS A 346 -10.49 -11.21 -8.95
N ILE A 347 -11.08 -12.34 -9.31
CA ILE A 347 -12.04 -13.06 -8.48
C ILE A 347 -11.56 -14.50 -8.35
N VAL A 348 -11.10 -14.87 -7.17
CA VAL A 348 -10.61 -16.23 -6.87
C VAL A 348 -11.72 -17.03 -6.23
N ALA A 349 -11.90 -18.27 -6.69
CA ALA A 349 -13.01 -19.13 -6.30
C ALA A 349 -14.38 -18.54 -6.68
N PHE A 350 -14.50 -18.07 -7.93
CA PHE A 350 -15.71 -17.47 -8.49
C PHE A 350 -16.96 -18.37 -8.34
N GLN A 351 -16.79 -19.69 -8.44
CA GLN A 351 -17.88 -20.64 -8.23
C GLN A 351 -18.50 -20.56 -6.83
N ASN A 352 -17.70 -20.24 -5.80
CA ASN A 352 -18.20 -20.10 -4.43
C ASN A 352 -18.99 -18.79 -4.29
N MET A 353 -18.56 -17.72 -4.95
CA MET A 353 -19.29 -16.46 -5.01
C MET A 353 -20.64 -16.63 -5.74
N LEU A 354 -20.67 -17.36 -6.87
CA LEU A 354 -21.91 -17.72 -7.57
C LEU A 354 -22.88 -18.46 -6.66
N PHE A 355 -22.40 -19.51 -5.99
CA PHE A 355 -23.22 -20.32 -5.09
C PHE A 355 -23.78 -19.47 -3.94
N TYR A 356 -22.93 -18.68 -3.29
CA TYR A 356 -23.34 -17.81 -2.18
C TYR A 356 -24.36 -16.75 -2.62
N HIS A 357 -24.16 -16.13 -3.79
CA HIS A 357 -25.09 -15.17 -4.35
C HIS A 357 -26.48 -15.80 -4.62
N GLY A 358 -26.52 -17.03 -5.14
CA GLY A 358 -27.75 -17.79 -5.30
C GLY A 358 -28.49 -18.03 -3.97
N LEU A 359 -27.76 -18.39 -2.91
CA LEU A 359 -28.34 -18.59 -1.57
C LEU A 359 -28.97 -17.31 -1.03
N MET A 360 -28.30 -16.16 -1.19
CA MET A 360 -28.86 -14.87 -0.72
C MET A 360 -30.15 -14.51 -1.45
N ASN A 361 -30.20 -14.70 -2.77
CA ASN A 361 -31.41 -14.39 -3.53
C ASN A 361 -32.57 -15.35 -3.18
N SER A 362 -32.29 -16.62 -2.87
CA SER A 362 -33.33 -17.58 -2.46
C SER A 362 -33.91 -17.35 -1.06
N ASN A 363 -33.22 -16.57 -0.21
CA ASN A 363 -33.69 -16.24 1.15
C ASN A 363 -34.50 -14.93 1.20
N LEU A 364 -34.66 -14.25 0.05
CA LEU A 364 -35.45 -13.01 -0.10
C LEU A 364 -36.86 -13.28 -0.67
N ASP A 365 -37.10 -14.50 -1.17
CA ASP A 365 -38.42 -15.04 -1.56
C ASP A 365 -39.05 -15.84 -0.41
#